data_AF-A0A968T0C3-F1
#
_entry.id   AF-A0A968T0C3-F1
#
_cell.length_a   1.000
_cell.length_b   1.000
_cell.length_c   1.000
_cell.angle_alpha   90.00
_cell.angle_beta   90.00
_cell.angle_gamma   90.00
#
_symmetry.space_group_name_H-M   'P 1'
#
loop_
_entity.id
_entity.type
_entity.pdbx_description
1 polymer ?
#
loop_
_entity_poly.entity_id
_entity_poly.type
_entity_poly.pdbx_seq_one_letter_code
_entity_poly.pdbx_strand_id
1 'polypeptide(L)'
;RLSELIQVNRRYSRSINLERDLGDPDSLAGYIPTERAVSSLQGILRDFGSQRKRARAWTLTGVYGTGKSAFAHFLTALLGKDGDPMRQQAMVIASRRCCRP
;
A
#
# COMPACT_ATOMS: atom_id res chain seq x y z
N ARG A 1 10.12 22.33 -23.69
CA ARG A 1 11.03 21.17 -23.52
C ARG A 1 10.24 20.00 -22.92
N LEU A 2 10.50 18.73 -23.27
CA LEU A 2 9.71 17.57 -22.80
C LEU A 2 9.64 17.44 -21.25
N SER A 3 10.68 17.91 -20.56
CA SER A 3 10.77 18.00 -19.10
C SER A 3 9.79 18.99 -18.44
N GLU A 4 9.17 19.90 -19.21
CA GLU A 4 8.11 20.82 -18.72
C GLU A 4 6.72 20.18 -18.80
N LEU A 5 6.57 19.14 -19.62
CA LEU A 5 5.30 18.43 -19.86
C LEU A 5 5.20 17.10 -19.10
N ILE A 6 6.35 16.50 -18.74
CA ILE A 6 6.42 15.21 -18.07
C ILE A 6 7.28 15.34 -16.81
N GLN A 7 6.64 15.49 -15.65
CA GLN A 7 7.30 15.31 -14.35
C GLN A 7 7.22 13.83 -13.93
N VAL A 8 8.35 13.14 -13.99
CA VAL A 8 8.46 11.78 -13.42
C VAL A 8 8.54 11.90 -11.91
N ASN A 9 7.49 11.46 -11.20
CA ASN A 9 7.51 11.41 -9.75
C ASN A 9 8.41 10.25 -9.28
N ARG A 10 9.70 10.55 -9.06
CA ARG A 10 10.75 9.56 -8.74
C ARG A 10 10.68 9.01 -7.31
N ARG A 11 9.75 9.44 -6.46
CA ARG A 11 9.74 9.07 -5.03
C ARG A 11 9.69 7.55 -4.78
N TYR A 12 9.17 6.77 -5.73
CA TYR A 12 9.07 5.32 -5.63
C TYR A 12 10.10 4.51 -6.43
N SER A 13 11.26 5.10 -6.78
CA SER A 13 12.36 4.34 -7.41
C SER A 13 13.25 3.58 -6.41
N ARG A 14 12.99 3.69 -5.10
CA ARG A 14 13.78 3.05 -4.04
C ARG A 14 13.10 1.78 -3.52
N SER A 15 13.90 0.80 -3.15
CA SER A 15 13.43 -0.35 -2.36
C SER A 15 12.89 0.12 -1.00
N ILE A 16 11.83 -0.52 -0.51
CA ILE A 16 11.24 -0.24 0.80
C ILE A 16 11.92 -1.07 1.87
N ASN A 17 12.30 -0.40 2.96
CA ASN A 17 12.75 -1.03 4.18
C ASN A 17 11.69 -0.84 5.26
N LEU A 18 10.95 -1.91 5.58
CA LEU A 18 9.83 -1.86 6.52
C LEU A 18 10.22 -1.26 7.88
N GLU A 19 11.31 -1.72 8.48
CA GLU A 19 11.69 -1.31 9.83
C GLU A 19 11.94 0.20 9.93
N ARG A 20 12.60 0.76 8.93
CA ARG A 20 12.89 2.20 8.87
C ARG A 20 11.69 3.03 8.40
N ASP A 21 10.99 2.54 7.38
CA ASP A 21 9.98 3.31 6.67
C ASP A 21 8.63 3.32 7.44
N LEU A 22 8.41 2.40 8.39
CA LEU A 22 7.20 2.36 9.25
C LEU A 22 6.99 3.61 10.10
N GLY A 23 8.05 4.35 10.45
CA GLY A 23 7.97 5.58 11.24
C GLY A 23 7.97 6.86 10.42
N ASP A 24 8.08 6.77 9.09
CA ASP A 24 8.24 7.90 8.19
C ASP A 24 6.99 8.05 7.29
N PRO A 25 6.11 9.03 7.54
CA PRO A 25 4.92 9.26 6.71
C PRO A 25 5.25 9.55 5.23
N ASP A 26 6.40 10.16 4.96
CA ASP A 26 6.82 10.48 3.59
C ASP A 26 7.22 9.24 2.80
N SER A 27 7.53 8.13 3.47
CA SER A 27 7.87 6.87 2.82
C SER A 27 6.71 6.25 2.02
N LEU A 28 5.47 6.60 2.35
CA LEU A 28 4.27 6.19 1.60
C LEU A 28 4.02 7.10 0.38
N ALA A 29 4.69 8.25 0.29
CA ALA A 29 4.44 9.26 -0.72
C ALA A 29 4.83 8.73 -2.11
N GLY A 30 3.83 8.56 -2.97
CA GLY A 30 4.01 8.06 -4.33
C GLY A 30 3.81 6.56 -4.49
N TYR A 31 3.32 5.85 -3.46
CA TYR A 31 2.96 4.45 -3.62
C TYR A 31 1.86 4.32 -4.66
N ILE A 32 2.05 3.44 -5.64
CA ILE A 32 1.05 3.11 -6.64
C ILE A 32 0.61 1.66 -6.38
N PRO A 33 -0.60 1.44 -5.85
CA PRO A 33 -1.14 0.09 -5.69
C PRO A 33 -1.21 -0.60 -7.05
N THR A 34 -0.65 -1.80 -7.12
CA THR A 34 -0.79 -2.70 -8.28
C THR A 34 -2.09 -3.48 -8.18
N GLU A 35 -2.56 -4.06 -9.27
CA GLU A 35 -3.76 -4.92 -9.26
C GLU A 35 -3.62 -6.08 -8.28
N ARG A 36 -2.44 -6.71 -8.22
CA ARG A 36 -2.16 -7.78 -7.25
C ARG A 36 -2.26 -7.31 -5.80
N ALA A 37 -1.76 -6.11 -5.50
CA ALA A 37 -1.86 -5.52 -4.17
C ALA A 37 -3.33 -5.28 -3.79
N VAL A 38 -4.13 -4.74 -4.72
CA VAL A 38 -5.57 -4.52 -4.52
C VAL A 38 -6.32 -5.84 -4.29
N SER A 39 -6.10 -6.85 -5.13
CA SER A 39 -6.73 -8.16 -4.97
C SER A 39 -6.35 -8.84 -3.65
N SER A 40 -5.09 -8.69 -3.22
CA SER A 40 -4.61 -9.21 -1.93
C SER A 40 -5.29 -8.49 -0.76
N LEU A 41 -5.39 -7.16 -0.81
CA LEU A 41 -6.11 -6.37 0.20
C LEU A 41 -7.57 -6.78 0.30
N GLN A 42 -8.27 -6.91 -0.83
CA GLN A 42 -9.67 -7.36 -0.84
C GLN A 42 -9.84 -8.75 -0.25
N GLY A 43 -8.92 -9.68 -0.54
CA GLY A 43 -8.91 -11.01 0.07
C GLY A 43 -8.80 -10.95 1.59
N ILE A 44 -7.83 -10.18 2.09
CA ILE A 44 -7.63 -9.96 3.53
C ILE A 44 -8.90 -9.35 4.15
N LEU A 45 -9.46 -8.28 3.58
CA LEU A 45 -10.66 -7.62 4.11
C LEU A 45 -11.88 -8.56 4.14
N ARG A 46 -12.07 -9.39 3.12
CA ARG A 46 -13.14 -10.40 3.10
C ARG A 46 -12.99 -11.41 4.24
N ASP A 47 -11.77 -11.89 4.49
CA ASP A 47 -11.49 -12.82 5.60
C ASP A 47 -11.70 -12.17 6.96
N PHE A 48 -11.34 -10.89 7.12
CA PHE A 48 -11.56 -10.12 8.35
C PHE A 48 -13.05 -9.93 8.67
N GLY A 49 -13.91 -9.76 7.66
CA GLY A 49 -15.35 -9.59 7.83
C GLY A 49 -16.13 -10.89 8.12
N SER A 50 -15.51 -12.05 7.95
CA SER A 50 -16.17 -13.35 8.13
C SER A 50 -16.16 -13.78 9.60
N GLN A 51 -17.34 -13.95 10.21
CA GLN A 51 -17.47 -14.36 11.63
C GLN A 51 -17.12 -15.82 11.91
N ARG A 52 -17.09 -16.69 10.89
CA ARG A 52 -16.97 -18.16 11.08
C ARG A 52 -15.59 -18.73 10.80
N LYS A 53 -14.76 -18.08 9.98
CA LYS A 53 -13.41 -18.56 9.59
C LYS A 53 -12.47 -17.38 9.34
N ARG A 54 -12.02 -16.73 10.41
CA ARG A 54 -11.05 -15.65 10.32
C ARG A 54 -9.64 -16.21 10.13
N ALA A 55 -9.04 -15.97 8.97
CA ALA A 55 -7.62 -16.24 8.77
C ALA A 55 -6.79 -15.39 9.75
N ARG A 56 -5.82 -16.00 10.43
CA ARG A 56 -4.93 -15.32 11.39
C ARG A 56 -3.55 -15.00 10.82
N ALA A 57 -3.22 -15.57 9.67
CA ALA A 57 -1.95 -15.40 9.00
C ALA A 57 -2.19 -15.48 7.47
N TRP A 58 -1.44 -14.67 6.74
CA TRP A 58 -1.43 -14.67 5.28
C TRP A 58 0.01 -14.73 4.79
N THR A 59 0.23 -15.46 3.70
CA THR A 59 1.52 -15.50 3.02
C THR A 59 1.44 -14.68 1.75
N LEU A 60 2.26 -13.64 1.63
CA LEU A 60 2.36 -12.84 0.41
C LEU A 60 3.58 -13.31 -0.41
N THR A 61 3.33 -14.04 -1.49
CA THR A 61 4.37 -14.56 -2.38
C THR A 61 4.44 -13.78 -3.70
N GLY A 62 5.61 -13.75 -4.31
CA GLY A 62 5.86 -13.05 -5.57
C GLY A 62 7.35 -12.90 -5.85
N VAL A 63 7.70 -12.65 -7.10
CA VAL A 63 9.09 -12.45 -7.56
C VAL A 63 9.74 -11.25 -6.85
N TYR A 64 11.07 -11.17 -6.84
CA TYR A 64 11.74 -9.97 -6.35
C TYR A 64 11.28 -8.73 -7.14
N GLY A 65 11.17 -7.58 -6.46
CA GLY A 65 10.75 -6.33 -7.09
C GLY A 65 9.24 -6.17 -7.34
N THR A 66 8.39 -7.17 -7.05
CA THR A 66 6.93 -7.06 -7.28
C THR A 66 6.17 -6.22 -6.24
N GLY A 67 6.88 -5.50 -5.36
CA GLY A 67 6.26 -4.58 -4.39
C GLY A 67 5.64 -5.26 -3.16
N LYS A 68 6.07 -6.46 -2.77
CA LYS A 68 5.57 -7.15 -1.56
C LYS A 68 5.74 -6.33 -0.29
N SER A 69 6.97 -5.87 -0.02
CA SER A 69 7.27 -5.00 1.12
C SER A 69 6.54 -3.66 1.00
N ALA A 70 6.37 -3.14 -0.21
CA ALA A 70 5.60 -1.92 -0.46
C ALA A 70 4.14 -2.08 -0.05
N PHE A 71 3.54 -3.20 -0.43
CA PHE A 71 2.17 -3.55 -0.04
C PHE A 71 2.05 -3.77 1.48
N ALA A 72 3.00 -4.46 2.11
CA ALA A 72 3.01 -4.67 3.55
C ALA A 72 3.10 -3.34 4.33
N HIS A 73 3.92 -2.41 3.85
CA HIS A 73 4.03 -1.06 4.41
C HIS A 73 2.70 -0.30 4.29
N PHE A 74 2.12 -0.28 3.09
CA PHE A 74 0.81 0.32 2.83
C PHE A 74 -0.31 -0.29 3.69
N LEU A 75 -0.35 -1.61 3.81
CA LEU A 75 -1.33 -2.30 4.64
C LEU A 75 -1.17 -1.93 6.12
N THR A 76 0.07 -1.89 6.62
CA THR A 76 0.35 -1.48 8.00
C THR A 76 -0.10 -0.05 8.25
N ALA A 77 0.15 0.86 7.30
CA ALA A 77 -0.32 2.25 7.36
C ALA A 77 -1.85 2.34 7.44
N LEU A 78 -2.58 1.57 6.63
CA LEU A 78 -4.06 1.53 6.69
C LEU A 78 -4.60 1.08 8.05
N LEU A 79 -3.89 0.16 8.71
CA LEU A 79 -4.26 -0.39 10.01
C LEU A 79 -3.73 0.43 11.20
N GLY A 80 -3.08 1.57 10.94
CA GLY A 80 -2.59 2.50 11.96
C GLY A 80 -3.72 3.12 12.80
N LYS A 81 -3.34 3.88 13.84
CA LYS A 81 -4.33 4.54 14.71
C LYS A 81 -5.07 5.67 13.99
N ASP A 82 -6.28 5.96 14.43
CA ASP A 82 -7.01 7.13 13.92
C ASP A 82 -6.23 8.41 14.24
N GLY A 83 -6.14 9.31 13.26
CA GLY A 83 -5.35 10.55 13.36
C GLY A 83 -3.87 10.42 12.99
N ASP A 84 -3.36 9.21 12.74
CA ASP A 84 -1.99 9.01 12.26
C ASP A 84 -1.82 9.57 10.84
N PRO A 85 -0.86 10.48 10.59
CA PRO A 85 -0.57 11.02 9.27
C PRO A 85 -0.33 9.92 8.21
N MET A 86 0.33 8.83 8.60
CA MET A 86 0.63 7.72 7.68
C MET A 86 -0.66 6.99 7.26
N ARG A 87 -1.60 6.82 8.20
CA ARG A 87 -2.93 6.27 7.89
C ARG A 87 -3.72 7.20 6.99
N GLN A 88 -3.71 8.51 7.23
CA GLN A 88 -4.38 9.46 6.36
C GLN A 88 -3.86 9.38 4.92
N GLN A 89 -2.54 9.28 4.76
CA GLN A 89 -1.90 9.15 3.45
C GLN A 89 -2.27 7.84 2.75
N ALA A 90 -2.31 6.73 3.51
CA ALA A 90 -2.76 5.44 3.01
C ALA A 90 -4.23 5.46 2.56
N MET A 91 -5.10 6.13 3.31
CA MET A 91 -6.52 6.29 2.97
C MET A 91 -6.71 7.08 1.67
N VAL A 92 -5.89 8.13 1.44
CA VAL A 92 -5.89 8.87 0.17
C VAL A 92 -5.48 7.97 -1.00
N ILE A 93 -4.54 7.05 -0.80
CA ILE A 93 -4.12 6.10 -1.84
C ILE A 93 -5.23 5.07 -2.11
N ALA A 94 -5.89 4.57 -1.06
CA ALA A 94 -6.97 3.60 -1.18
C ALA A 94 -8.21 4.16 -1.90
N SER A 95 -8.56 5.42 -1.65
CA SER A 95 -9.74 6.06 -2.25
C SER A 95 -9.58 6.36 -3.75
N ARG A 96 -8.35 6.63 -4.21
CA ARG A 96 -8.04 7.00 -5.61
C ARG A 96 -8.38 5.93 -6.65
N ARG A 97 -8.51 4.65 -6.27
CA ARG A 97 -8.79 3.54 -7.21
C ARG A 97 -10.18 2.92 -7.06
N CYS A 98 -11.01 3.38 -6.12
CA CYS A 98 -12.35 2.83 -5.92
C CYS A 98 -13.33 3.14 -7.07
N CYS A 99 -12.92 3.98 -8.03
CA CYS A 99 -13.70 4.32 -9.21
C CYS A 99 -12.91 4.05 -10.50
N ARG A 100 -12.83 2.79 -10.92
CA ARG A 100 -12.68 2.48 -12.34
C ARG A 100 -13.57 1.26 -12.65
N PRO A 101 -14.50 1.37 -13.61
CA PRO A 101 -15.43 0.31 -13.98
C PRO A 101 -14.70 -0.92 -14.54
#